data_AF-A0A800AYH6-F1
#
_entry.id   AF-A0A800AYH6-F1
#
_cell.length_a   1.000
_cell.length_b   1.000
_cell.length_c   1.000
_cell.angle_alpha   90.00
_cell.angle_beta   90.00
_cell.angle_gamma   90.00
#
_symmetry.space_group_name_H-M   'P 1'
#
loop_
_entity.id
_entity.type
_entity.pdbx_description
1 polymer ?
#
loop_
_entity_poly.entity_id
_entity_poly.type
_entity_poly.pdbx_seq_one_letter_code
_entity_poly.pdbx_strand_id
1 'polypeptide(L)'
;MKYLYIFFLVFITSCNSPNNLHPKQLRIGTFKTIIKDGNYESLATRNDSIQIETFDKKKDTFYITWKSNFEYSLLKKNPKNDLDKKEFIVKITGIKKNSYTFTAYFKDSNYKQKGKAIKIN
;
A
#
# COMPACT_ATOMS: atom_id res chain seq x y z
N MET A 1 51.69 -9.67 36.77
CA MET A 1 50.53 -10.03 35.92
C MET A 1 50.13 -8.81 35.13
N LYS A 2 50.22 -8.95 33.81
CA LYS A 2 50.24 -7.90 32.79
C LYS A 2 48.87 -7.85 32.14
N TYR A 3 48.06 -6.83 32.38
CA TYR A 3 46.92 -6.52 31.51
C TYR A 3 46.85 -5.02 31.28
N LEU A 4 47.49 -4.67 30.17
CA LEU A 4 47.49 -3.39 29.47
C LEU A 4 46.20 -3.31 28.63
N TYR A 5 45.54 -2.14 28.72
CA TYR A 5 44.66 -1.46 27.75
C TYR A 5 44.05 -2.23 26.57
N ILE A 6 42.77 -1.95 26.28
CA ILE A 6 42.20 -1.55 24.96
C ILE A 6 40.67 -1.57 25.08
N PHE A 7 40.01 -0.41 25.17
CA PHE A 7 39.38 0.30 24.05
C PHE A 7 38.65 -0.62 23.07
N PHE A 8 37.37 -0.89 23.31
CA PHE A 8 36.48 -1.25 22.21
C PHE A 8 35.24 -0.37 22.22
N LEU A 9 35.42 0.76 21.55
CA LEU A 9 34.41 1.64 21.01
C LEU A 9 33.51 0.82 20.06
N VAL A 10 32.40 0.28 20.55
CA VAL A 10 31.38 -0.29 19.67
C VAL A 10 30.43 0.81 19.25
N PHE A 11 30.71 1.28 18.05
CA PHE A 11 29.82 1.97 17.12
C PHE A 11 28.34 1.63 17.31
N ILE A 12 27.58 2.56 17.87
CA ILE A 12 26.17 2.71 17.50
C ILE A 12 26.12 3.50 16.20
N THR A 13 26.30 2.80 15.08
CA THR A 13 25.93 3.36 13.78
C THR A 13 24.42 3.56 13.80
N SER A 14 23.98 4.82 13.88
CA SER A 14 22.60 5.16 13.58
C SER A 14 22.35 4.73 12.14
N CYS A 15 21.54 3.69 11.95
CA CYS A 15 20.97 3.41 10.65
C CYS A 15 20.08 4.61 10.31
N ASN A 16 20.63 5.58 9.60
CA ASN A 16 19.86 6.56 8.86
C ASN A 16 19.09 5.75 7.83
N SER A 17 17.96 5.21 8.28
CA SER A 17 16.98 4.61 7.40
C SER A 17 16.72 5.69 6.37
N PRO A 18 16.98 5.44 5.07
CA PRO A 18 16.55 6.37 4.03
C PRO A 18 15.09 6.69 4.33
N ASN A 19 14.63 7.92 4.06
CA ASN A 19 13.23 8.34 4.18
C ASN A 19 12.31 7.42 3.33
N ASN A 20 12.12 6.21 3.83
CA ASN A 20 11.45 5.09 3.22
C ASN A 20 10.05 5.18 3.77
N LEU A 21 9.11 5.32 2.85
CA LEU A 21 7.69 5.35 3.14
C LEU A 21 7.34 4.17 4.06
N HIS A 22 7.06 4.45 5.33
CA HIS A 22 6.78 3.36 6.27
C HIS A 22 5.40 2.76 5.92
N PRO A 23 5.20 1.43 5.98
CA PRO A 23 3.93 0.81 5.61
C PRO A 23 2.70 1.43 6.30
N LYS A 24 2.83 1.86 7.56
CA LYS A 24 1.76 2.56 8.29
C LYS A 24 1.36 3.91 7.64
N GLN A 25 2.29 4.60 7.00
CA GLN A 25 2.04 5.87 6.28
C GLN A 25 1.31 5.65 4.94
N LEU A 26 1.16 4.39 4.49
CA LEU A 26 0.34 4.03 3.33
C LEU A 26 -1.15 3.97 3.64
N ARG A 27 -1.52 4.01 4.93
CA ARG A 27 -2.92 4.00 5.36
C ARG A 27 -3.63 5.32 5.09
N ILE A 28 -2.89 6.42 4.94
CA ILE A 28 -3.44 7.76 4.74
C ILE A 28 -2.69 8.47 3.62
N GLY A 29 -3.44 9.10 2.72
CA GLY A 29 -2.91 9.96 1.68
C GLY A 29 -3.65 9.82 0.35
N THR A 30 -3.12 10.50 -0.65
CA THR A 30 -3.60 10.42 -2.02
C THR A 30 -2.62 9.64 -2.89
N PHE A 31 -3.14 8.70 -3.65
CA PHE A 31 -2.37 7.74 -4.43
C PHE A 31 -2.81 7.76 -5.89
N LYS A 32 -1.84 7.93 -6.80
CA LYS A 32 -2.02 7.65 -8.22
C LYS A 32 -1.69 6.18 -8.47
N THR A 33 -2.67 5.40 -8.90
CA THR A 33 -2.51 3.98 -9.19
C THR A 33 -2.32 3.76 -10.69
N ILE A 34 -1.38 2.90 -11.07
CA ILE A 34 -1.09 2.50 -12.45
C ILE A 34 -1.14 0.98 -12.52
N ILE A 35 -2.00 0.45 -13.38
CA ILE A 35 -2.18 -0.99 -13.60
C ILE A 35 -1.31 -1.44 -14.78
N LYS A 36 -0.60 -2.57 -14.60
CA LYS A 36 0.34 -3.06 -15.61
C LYS A 36 -0.32 -3.50 -16.92
N ASP A 37 -1.50 -4.11 -16.85
CA ASP A 37 -2.11 -4.81 -17.99
C ASP A 37 -2.87 -3.88 -18.96
N GLY A 38 -2.81 -2.56 -18.78
CA GLY A 38 -3.49 -1.62 -19.70
C GLY A 38 -3.18 -0.14 -19.50
N ASN A 39 -2.15 0.20 -18.72
CA ASN A 39 -1.80 1.59 -18.38
C ASN A 39 -3.00 2.41 -17.83
N TYR A 40 -3.95 1.74 -17.18
CA TYR A 40 -5.06 2.39 -16.52
C TYR A 40 -4.57 3.17 -15.31
N GLU A 41 -5.01 4.43 -15.23
CA GLU A 41 -4.70 5.31 -14.12
C GLU A 41 -5.94 5.61 -13.29
N SER A 42 -5.82 5.53 -11.97
CA SER A 42 -6.84 5.99 -11.03
C SER A 42 -6.24 6.87 -9.95
N LEU A 43 -7.08 7.70 -9.33
CA LEU A 43 -6.71 8.54 -8.20
C LEU A 43 -7.50 8.10 -6.97
N ALA A 44 -6.80 7.69 -5.92
CA ALA A 44 -7.40 7.23 -4.68
C ALA A 44 -6.97 8.12 -3.51
N THR A 45 -7.92 8.82 -2.90
CA THR A 45 -7.72 9.49 -1.60
C THR A 45 -8.23 8.56 -0.52
N ARG A 46 -7.38 8.19 0.44
CA ARG A 46 -7.77 7.30 1.53
C ARG A 46 -7.38 7.83 2.90
N ASN A 47 -8.18 7.45 3.88
CA ASN A 47 -7.78 7.39 5.27
C ASN A 47 -7.69 5.90 5.69
N ASP A 48 -7.58 5.65 6.99
CA ASP A 48 -7.41 4.31 7.54
C ASP A 48 -8.62 3.37 7.33
N SER A 49 -9.81 3.91 7.07
CA SER A 49 -11.09 3.18 7.07
C SER A 49 -11.90 3.34 5.77
N ILE A 50 -11.61 4.36 4.96
CA ILE A 50 -12.34 4.71 3.73
C ILE A 50 -11.36 5.10 2.63
N GLN A 51 -11.63 4.62 1.42
CA GLN A 51 -10.98 5.05 0.18
C GLN A 51 -12.02 5.63 -0.78
N ILE A 52 -11.75 6.81 -1.33
CA ILE A 52 -12.49 7.39 -2.44
C ILE A 52 -11.60 7.27 -3.68
N GLU A 53 -12.04 6.49 -4.66
CA GLU A 53 -11.29 6.25 -5.89
C GLU A 53 -12.01 6.88 -7.08
N THR A 54 -11.23 7.54 -7.94
CA THR A 54 -11.69 8.11 -9.19
C THR A 54 -10.98 7.40 -10.34
N PHE A 55 -11.76 6.71 -11.17
CA PHE A 55 -11.30 6.03 -12.38
C PHE A 55 -12.24 6.41 -13.53
N ASP A 56 -11.69 6.84 -14.66
CA ASP A 56 -12.46 7.24 -15.85
C ASP A 56 -13.64 8.19 -15.54
N LYS A 57 -13.35 9.27 -14.80
CA LYS A 57 -14.32 10.29 -14.32
C LYS A 57 -15.43 9.76 -13.39
N LYS A 58 -15.44 8.47 -13.06
CA LYS A 58 -16.36 7.85 -12.11
C LYS A 58 -15.71 7.80 -10.74
N LYS A 59 -16.47 8.19 -9.71
CA LYS A 59 -16.04 8.18 -8.32
C LYS A 59 -16.78 7.08 -7.57
N ASP A 60 -16.02 6.19 -6.95
CA ASP A 60 -16.52 5.14 -6.07
C ASP A 60 -15.94 5.31 -4.66
N THR A 61 -16.67 4.82 -3.67
CA THR A 61 -16.24 4.83 -2.25
C THR A 61 -16.14 3.40 -1.76
N PHE A 62 -15.08 3.10 -1.03
CA PHE A 62 -14.76 1.79 -0.49
C PHE A 62 -14.51 1.88 1.01
N TYR A 63 -15.00 0.90 1.75
CA TYR A 63 -14.54 0.62 3.10
C TYR A 63 -13.22 -0.14 3.05
N ILE A 64 -12.29 0.19 3.94
CA ILE A 64 -10.99 -0.46 4.06
C ILE A 64 -10.95 -1.28 5.35
N THR A 65 -10.51 -2.54 5.23
CA THR A 65 -10.16 -3.36 6.40
C THR A 65 -8.71 -3.80 6.31
N TRP A 66 -7.88 -3.36 7.25
CA TRP A 66 -6.46 -3.73 7.29
C TRP A 66 -6.26 -5.05 8.04
N LYS A 67 -5.69 -6.03 7.36
CA LYS A 67 -5.26 -7.29 7.99
C LYS A 67 -3.84 -7.19 8.54
N SER A 68 -2.99 -6.41 7.88
CA SER A 68 -1.62 -6.14 8.32
C SER A 68 -1.13 -4.79 7.80
N ASN A 69 0.18 -4.53 7.91
CA ASN A 69 0.82 -3.38 7.27
C ASN A 69 0.97 -3.52 5.75
N PHE A 70 0.80 -4.74 5.21
CA PHE A 70 1.04 -5.06 3.81
C PHE A 70 -0.19 -5.69 3.12
N GLU A 71 -1.31 -5.85 3.83
CA GLU A 71 -2.52 -6.47 3.31
C GLU A 71 -3.77 -5.77 3.85
N TYR A 72 -4.68 -5.41 2.94
CA TYR A 72 -5.99 -4.85 3.25
C TYR A 72 -7.02 -5.31 2.23
N SER A 73 -8.30 -5.27 2.60
CA SER A 73 -9.41 -5.46 1.68
C SER A 73 -10.19 -4.17 1.48
N LEU A 74 -10.76 -4.03 0.28
CA LEU A 74 -11.67 -2.97 -0.11
C LEU A 74 -13.05 -3.58 -0.37
N LEU A 75 -14.08 -2.95 0.17
CA LEU A 75 -15.48 -3.31 -0.09
C LEU A 75 -16.23 -2.08 -0.57
N LYS A 76 -16.94 -2.17 -1.69
CA LYS A 76 -17.66 -1.02 -2.25
C LYS A 76 -18.77 -0.61 -1.31
N LYS A 77 -18.85 0.68 -0.99
CA LYS A 77 -19.89 1.24 -0.10
C LYS A 77 -21.29 1.06 -0.69
N ASN A 78 -21.41 1.27 -2.00
CA ASN A 78 -22.67 1.16 -2.74
C ASN A 78 -22.51 0.15 -3.89
N PRO A 79 -22.61 -1.16 -3.62
CA PRO A 79 -22.41 -2.19 -4.64
C PRO A 79 -23.57 -2.21 -5.64
N LYS A 80 -23.27 -2.32 -6.94
CA LYS A 80 -24.29 -2.36 -8.02
C LYS A 80 -24.46 -3.73 -8.64
N ASN A 81 -23.45 -4.60 -8.51
CA ASN A 81 -23.45 -5.95 -9.04
C ASN A 81 -22.79 -6.91 -8.04
N ASP A 82 -22.83 -8.21 -8.31
CA ASP A 82 -22.28 -9.21 -7.40
C ASP A 82 -20.75 -9.15 -7.26
N LEU A 83 -20.06 -8.62 -8.28
CA LEU A 83 -18.62 -8.39 -8.20
C LEU A 83 -18.29 -7.28 -7.20
N ASP A 84 -19.06 -6.20 -7.17
CA ASP A 84 -18.90 -5.08 -6.24
C ASP A 84 -19.14 -5.50 -4.77
N LYS A 85 -19.93 -6.57 -4.54
CA LYS A 85 -20.17 -7.14 -3.20
C LYS A 85 -18.98 -7.96 -2.70
N LYS A 86 -18.05 -8.35 -3.58
CA LYS A 86 -16.87 -9.14 -3.20
C LYS A 86 -15.79 -8.23 -2.65
N GLU A 87 -15.12 -8.70 -1.61
CA GLU A 87 -13.91 -8.06 -1.10
C GLU A 87 -12.83 -8.05 -2.18
N PHE A 88 -12.27 -6.88 -2.43
CA PHE A 88 -11.11 -6.70 -3.30
C PHE A 88 -9.86 -6.62 -2.43
N ILE A 89 -9.08 -7.70 -2.40
CA ILE A 89 -7.92 -7.86 -1.53
C ILE A 89 -6.70 -7.27 -2.22
N VAL A 90 -5.98 -6.40 -1.51
CA VAL A 90 -4.75 -5.76 -1.99
C VAL A 90 -3.58 -6.18 -1.10
N LYS A 91 -2.55 -6.74 -1.72
CA LYS A 91 -1.28 -7.16 -1.10
C LYS A 91 -0.14 -6.32 -1.61
N ILE A 92 0.51 -5.58 -0.73
CA ILE A 92 1.68 -4.77 -1.00
C ILE A 92 2.89 -5.70 -1.12
N THR A 93 3.56 -5.66 -2.27
CA THR A 93 4.69 -6.56 -2.60
C THR A 93 6.05 -5.87 -2.55
N GLY A 94 6.08 -4.55 -2.49
CA GLY A 94 7.33 -3.79 -2.40
C GLY A 94 7.07 -2.31 -2.19
N ILE A 95 7.99 -1.65 -1.49
CA ILE A 95 7.91 -0.23 -1.15
C ILE A 95 9.17 0.48 -1.66
N LYS A 96 8.98 1.67 -2.21
CA LYS A 96 10.00 2.62 -2.63
C LYS A 96 9.68 3.98 -2.01
N LYS A 97 10.63 4.92 -2.10
CA LYS A 97 10.59 6.27 -1.49
C LYS A 97 9.19 6.93 -1.44
N ASN A 98 8.45 6.95 -2.54
CA ASN A 98 7.12 7.55 -2.65
C ASN A 98 6.07 6.62 -3.30
N SER A 99 6.35 5.33 -3.41
CA SER A 99 5.46 4.42 -4.14
C SER A 99 5.53 3.01 -3.61
N TYR A 100 4.51 2.22 -3.90
CA TYR A 100 4.51 0.80 -3.58
C TYR A 100 3.95 -0.01 -4.76
N THR A 101 4.43 -1.25 -4.90
CA THR A 101 3.88 -2.23 -5.82
C THR A 101 2.91 -3.13 -5.08
N PHE A 102 1.89 -3.60 -5.78
CA PHE A 102 0.89 -4.48 -5.18
C PHE A 102 0.39 -5.54 -6.17
N THR A 103 -0.20 -6.59 -5.59
CA THR A 103 -1.07 -7.54 -6.28
C THR A 103 -2.45 -7.42 -5.68
N ALA A 104 -3.48 -7.33 -6.52
CA ALA A 104 -4.87 -7.23 -6.09
C ALA A 104 -5.75 -8.26 -6.80
N TYR A 105 -6.80 -8.71 -6.12
CA TYR A 105 -7.72 -9.72 -6.62
C TYR A 105 -9.03 -9.69 -5.83
N PHE A 106 -10.13 -10.08 -6.48
CA PHE A 106 -11.37 -10.35 -5.77
C PHE A 106 -11.25 -11.62 -4.94
N LYS A 107 -11.85 -11.64 -3.76
CA LYS A 107 -11.99 -12.85 -2.94
C LYS A 107 -12.56 -13.99 -3.79
N ASP A 108 -11.94 -15.15 -3.65
CA ASP A 108 -12.27 -16.38 -4.40
C ASP A 108 -12.03 -16.30 -5.92
N SER A 109 -11.30 -15.29 -6.41
CA SER A 109 -10.86 -15.21 -7.80
C SER A 109 -9.43 -15.75 -7.98
N ASN A 110 -9.22 -16.49 -9.07
CA ASN A 110 -7.89 -16.90 -9.52
C ASN A 110 -7.16 -15.80 -10.30
N TYR A 111 -7.88 -14.77 -10.74
CA TYR A 111 -7.31 -13.65 -11.49
C TYR A 111 -6.66 -12.64 -10.56
N LYS A 112 -5.39 -12.31 -10.82
CA LYS A 112 -4.58 -11.38 -10.02
C LYS A 112 -4.07 -10.26 -10.90
N GLN A 113 -4.32 -9.04 -10.48
CA GLN A 113 -3.88 -7.83 -11.13
C GLN A 113 -2.66 -7.26 -10.40
N LYS A 114 -1.64 -6.83 -11.14
CA LYS A 114 -0.45 -6.18 -10.57
C LYS A 114 -0.46 -4.70 -10.89
N GLY A 115 -0.03 -3.88 -9.94
CA GLY A 115 0.01 -2.43 -10.11
C GLY A 115 1.09 -1.74 -9.28
N LYS A 116 1.20 -0.44 -9.50
CA LYS A 116 2.04 0.48 -8.73
C LYS A 116 1.18 1.66 -8.28
N ALA A 117 1.26 2.02 -7.01
CA ALA A 117 0.65 3.22 -6.47
C ALA A 117 1.74 4.22 -6.08
N ILE A 118 1.56 5.48 -6.45
CA ILE A 118 2.48 6.58 -6.17
C ILE A 118 1.76 7.54 -5.22
N LYS A 119 2.34 7.78 -4.03
CA LYS A 119 1.82 8.76 -3.09
C LYS A 119 2.12 10.17 -3.61
N ILE A 120 1.09 11.00 -3.70
CA ILE A 120 1.20 12.39 -4.19
C ILE A 120 0.93 13.44 -3.10
N ASN A 121 0.24 13.07 -2.02
CA ASN A 121 -0.01 13.89 -0.83
C ASN A 121 -0.15 12.96 0.39
#